data_AF-A0A6C1S7Z1-F1
#
_entry.id   AF-A0A6C1S7Z1-F1
#
_cell.length_a   1.000
_cell.length_b   1.000
_cell.length_c   1.000
_cell.angle_alpha   90.00
_cell.angle_beta   90.00
_cell.angle_gamma   90.00
#
_symmetry.space_group_name_H-M   'P 1'
#
loop_
_entity.id
_entity.type
_entity.pdbx_description
1 polymer ?
#
loop_
_entity_poly.entity_id
_entity_poly.type
_entity_poly.pdbx_seq_one_letter_code
_entity_poly.pdbx_strand_id
1 'polypeptide(L)' 'TITFEDGSVAHLSKGDHINIPAHCKHRVSRTDPGQLTIWLAVFYK' A
#
# COMPACT_ATOMS: atom_id res chain seq x y z
N THR A 1 -1.91 -2.74 4.91
CA THR A 1 -3.00 -1.81 4.56
C THR A 1 -2.41 -0.50 4.10
N ILE A 2 -2.96 0.04 3.01
CA ILE A 2 -2.64 1.38 2.49
C ILE A 2 -3.85 2.28 2.74
N THR A 3 -3.60 3.52 3.16
CA THR A 3 -4.62 4.55 3.33
C THR A 3 -4.27 5.74 2.44
N PHE A 4 -5.27 6.28 1.75
CA PHE A 4 -5.16 7.42 0.85
C PHE A 4 -5.63 8.72 1.53
N GLU A 5 -5.28 9.87 0.95
CA GLU A 5 -5.64 11.19 1.50
C GLU A 5 -7.15 11.45 1.54
N ASP A 6 -7.91 10.87 0.60
CA ASP A 6 -9.37 10.95 0.55
C ASP A 6 -10.08 10.06 1.60
N GLY A 7 -9.32 9.36 2.43
CA GLY A 7 -9.83 8.44 3.45
C GLY A 7 -10.12 7.03 2.94
N SER A 8 -9.96 6.75 1.65
CA SER A 8 -10.09 5.39 1.12
C SER A 8 -8.99 4.47 1.65
N VAL A 9 -9.31 3.18 1.76
CA VAL A 9 -8.45 2.16 2.36
C VAL A 9 -8.36 0.95 1.44
N ALA A 10 -7.13 0.51 1.16
CA ALA A 10 -6.84 -0.72 0.45
C ALA A 10 -6.19 -1.75 1.38
N HIS A 11 -6.82 -2.93 1.45
CA HIS A 11 -6.27 -4.09 2.14
C HIS A 11 -5.48 -4.92 1.13
N LEU A 12 -4.26 -5.29 1.51
CA LEU A 12 -3.35 -6.10 0.70
C LEU A 12 -2.87 -7.26 1.56
N SER A 13 -2.98 -8.45 1.01
CA SER A 13 -2.41 -9.70 1.51
C SER A 13 -1.06 -9.98 0.85
N LYS A 14 -0.34 -10.99 1.35
CA LYS A 14 0.91 -11.43 0.73
C LYS A 14 0.67 -11.82 -0.73
N GLY A 15 1.41 -11.19 -1.64
CA GLY A 15 1.32 -11.44 -3.08
C GLY A 15 0.38 -10.47 -3.83
N ASP A 16 -0.45 -9.71 -3.12
CA ASP A 16 -1.30 -8.71 -3.73
C ASP A 16 -0.49 -7.48 -4.17
N HIS A 17 -0.99 -6.78 -5.18
CA HIS A 17 -0.47 -5.50 -5.60
C HIS A 17 -1.62 -4.55 -5.98
N ILE A 18 -1.33 -3.27 -6.00
CA ILE A 18 -2.24 -2.23 -6.46
C ILE A 18 -1.47 -1.18 -7.24
N ASN A 19 -2.07 -0.69 -8.32
CA ASN A 19 -1.55 0.46 -9.03
C ASN A 19 -2.10 1.73 -8.38
N ILE A 20 -1.18 2.62 -8.00
CA ILE A 20 -1.54 3.91 -7.42
C ILE A 20 -1.30 4.97 -8.51
N PRO A 21 -2.35 5.69 -8.97
CA PRO A 21 -2.19 6.71 -9.99
C PRO A 21 -1.22 7.82 -9.56
N ALA A 22 -0.66 8.51 -10.55
CA ALA A 22 0.18 9.67 -10.28
C ALA A 22 -0.57 10.72 -9.44
N HIS A 23 0.18 11.42 -8.58
CA HIS A 23 -0.35 12.46 -7.69
C HIS A 23 -1.36 11.97 -6.63
N CYS A 24 -1.50 10.65 -6.42
CA CYS A 24 -2.26 10.10 -5.30
C CYS A 24 -1.40 9.96 -4.04
N LYS A 25 -1.65 10.81 -3.03
CA LYS A 25 -1.01 10.66 -1.72
C LYS A 25 -1.56 9.44 -1.00
N HIS A 26 -0.64 8.62 -0.50
CA HIS A 26 -0.95 7.39 0.21
C HIS A 26 0.14 7.10 1.25
N ARG A 27 -0.19 6.26 2.23
CA ARG A 27 0.77 5.72 3.19
C ARG A 27 0.45 4.28 3.55
N VAL A 28 1.47 3.51 3.90
CA VAL A 28 1.26 2.23 4.59
C VAL A 28 0.80 2.54 6.01
N SER A 29 -0.45 2.23 6.32
CA SER A 29 -1.05 2.48 7.63
C SER A 29 -0.95 1.28 8.58
N ARG A 30 -0.74 0.08 8.04
CA ARG A 30 -0.60 -1.15 8.84
C ARG A 30 0.25 -2.20 8.12
N THR A 31 1.13 -2.84 8.87
CA THR A 31 1.80 -4.10 8.54
C THR A 31 1.37 -5.19 9.53
N ASP A 32 1.68 -6.45 9.26
CA ASP A 32 1.42 -7.52 10.22
C ASP A 32 2.35 -7.36 11.44
N PRO A 33 1.85 -7.32 12.69
CA PRO A 33 2.69 -7.24 13.87
C PRO A 33 3.37 -8.57 14.25
N GLY A 34 2.87 -9.71 13.77
CA GLY A 34 3.38 -11.04 14.10
C GLY A 34 4.44 -11.58 13.15
N GLN A 35 4.67 -10.90 12.02
CA GLN A 35 5.66 -11.31 11.02
C GLN A 35 6.23 -10.10 10.27
N LEU A 36 7.49 -10.21 9.85
CA LEU A 36 8.13 -9.19 9.04
C LEU A 36 7.39 -9.00 7.71
N THR A 37 7.00 -7.76 7.42
CA THR A 37 6.30 -7.39 6.18
C THR A 37 7.22 -6.50 5.34
N ILE A 38 7.51 -6.90 4.10
CA ILE A 38 8.24 -6.09 3.13
C ILE A 38 7.25 -5.47 2.15
N TRP A 39 7.34 -4.16 1.95
CA TRP A 39 6.59 -3.43 0.92
C TRP A 39 7.52 -3.08 -0.23
N LEU A 40 7.14 -3.45 -1.45
CA LEU A 40 7.89 -3.10 -2.65
C LEU A 40 7.13 -2.02 -3.43
N ALA A 41 7.73 -0.85 -3.56
CA ALA A 41 7.22 0.22 -4.40
C ALA A 41 8.00 0.22 -5.72
N VAL A 42 7.30 0.01 -6.84
CA VAL A 42 7.88 0.03 -8.19
C VAL A 42 7.25 1.18 -8.97
N PHE A 43 8.10 2.08 -9.46
CA PHE A 43 7.70 3.16 -10.35
C PHE A 43 8.10 2.78 -11.77
N TYR A 44 7.12 2.63 -12.65
CA TYR A 44 7.30 2.29 -14.05
C TYR A 44 6.65 3.35 -14.96
N LYS A 45 7.04 3.36 -16.23
CA LYS A 45 6.54 4.29 -17.26
C LYS A 45 5.56 3.58 -18.17
#